data_AF-A0A7C0V1D7-F1
#
_entry.id   AF-A0A7C0V1D7-F1
#
_cell.length_a   1.000
_cell.length_b   1.000
_cell.length_c   1.000
_cell.angle_alpha   90.00
_cell.angle_beta   90.00
_cell.angle_gamma   90.00
#
_symmetry.space_group_name_H-M   'P 1'
#
loop_
_entity.id
_entity.type
_entity.pdbx_description
1 polymer ?
#
loop_
_entity_poly.entity_id
_entity_poly.type
_entity_poly.pdbx_seq_one_letter_code
_entity_poly.pdbx_strand_id
1 'polypeptide(L)'
;MGFLARVVEALTGRRGTATAVYEVSRKTIYSPTGTTTAVGESPAIPLRQLLEVYVKDPTARAAVDYLADQAVGMGFYTTARIPEAKELVDEFCEQVGLDEMLQATAREVVATGNSFWLKITPERLESVRQIPLTNVSRIYRRSDGTPEAYELSTRLGRVRLRAEEVVHFRWNPINNEAFGSGLLRSLAEPLTTNAGGQLDERMPLYKMKAIMQQSMILQFQKFSAPNELWIFPNLPARELDVEREGTVAWHIKNMPPSGARWVTNQADADVKLAVAERSRGFDSYVRCLLDEYHLGLQTPVLRLFLERGFTEASAKVAASFAERKVLALQRFLKRVLERQVFWPLVEQAGFDAGEANVRIHWGQPVRPQITVSDMLRAYELGAISLEELRHMLMKSGWELRPKNSKQESTK
;
A
#
# COMPACT_ATOMS: atom_id res chain seq x y z
N MET A 1 -8.73 1.86 -66.08
CA MET A 1 -8.47 1.98 -64.62
C MET A 1 -9.78 1.71 -63.87
N GLY A 2 -10.41 0.54 -63.93
CA GLY A 2 -9.92 -0.82 -63.76
C GLY A 2 -10.58 -1.34 -62.48
N PHE A 3 -11.71 -2.04 -62.59
CA PHE A 3 -12.55 -2.56 -61.48
C PHE A 3 -11.72 -3.23 -60.36
N LEU A 4 -10.59 -3.85 -60.72
CA LEU A 4 -9.59 -4.41 -59.81
C LEU A 4 -8.96 -3.40 -58.84
N ALA A 5 -8.74 -2.14 -59.23
CA ALA A 5 -8.18 -1.11 -58.33
C ALA A 5 -9.18 -0.73 -57.22
N ARG A 6 -10.47 -0.63 -57.54
CA ARG A 6 -11.54 -0.39 -56.55
C ARG A 6 -11.75 -1.58 -55.61
N VAL A 7 -11.59 -2.81 -56.11
CA VAL A 7 -11.68 -4.03 -55.28
C VAL A 7 -10.47 -4.15 -54.35
N VAL A 8 -9.26 -3.81 -54.81
CA VAL A 8 -8.05 -3.78 -53.97
C VAL A 8 -8.14 -2.66 -52.92
N GLU A 9 -8.70 -1.49 -53.23
CA GLU A 9 -8.93 -0.41 -52.27
C GLU A 9 -10.04 -0.75 -51.25
N ALA A 10 -11.09 -1.48 -51.67
CA ALA A 10 -12.12 -2.00 -50.76
C ALA A 10 -11.62 -3.14 -49.85
N LEU A 11 -10.64 -3.93 -50.31
CA LEU A 11 -10.01 -5.00 -49.53
C LEU A 11 -8.85 -4.51 -48.65
N THR A 12 -8.18 -3.42 -49.01
CA THR A 12 -7.11 -2.81 -48.21
C THR A 12 -7.61 -1.71 -47.26
N GLY A 13 -8.81 -1.15 -47.49
CA GLY A 13 -9.40 -0.05 -46.72
C GLY A 13 -10.10 -0.42 -45.41
N ARG A 14 -10.17 -1.70 -45.04
CA ARG A 14 -10.70 -2.14 -43.74
C ARG A 14 -9.62 -2.85 -42.92
N ARG A 15 -8.55 -2.13 -42.59
CA ARG A 15 -7.89 -2.41 -41.31
C ARG A 15 -8.89 -2.05 -40.23
N GLY A 16 -9.60 -3.05 -39.70
CA GLY A 16 -10.44 -2.85 -38.53
C GLY A 16 -9.61 -2.14 -37.46
N THR A 17 -10.14 -1.06 -36.91
CA THR A 17 -9.49 -0.34 -35.81
C THR A 17 -9.37 -1.32 -34.65
N ALA A 18 -8.16 -1.83 -34.41
CA ALA A 18 -7.89 -2.71 -33.30
C ALA A 18 -8.25 -1.97 -32.00
N THR A 19 -9.35 -2.38 -31.39
CA THR A 19 -9.79 -1.87 -30.09
C THR A 19 -9.41 -2.91 -29.05
N ALA A 20 -8.69 -2.49 -28.02
CA ALA A 20 -8.40 -3.39 -26.90
C ALA A 20 -9.73 -3.83 -26.27
N VAL A 21 -10.01 -5.13 -26.32
CA VAL A 21 -11.17 -5.71 -25.64
C VAL A 21 -10.64 -6.25 -24.32
N TYR A 22 -11.03 -5.60 -23.23
CA TYR A 22 -10.66 -6.06 -21.90
C TYR A 22 -11.67 -7.09 -21.42
N GLU A 23 -11.20 -8.06 -20.64
CA GLU A 23 -12.06 -9.02 -19.96
C GLU A 23 -12.98 -8.27 -19.00
N VAL A 24 -14.21 -8.00 -19.44
CA VAL A 24 -15.30 -7.65 -18.55
C VAL A 24 -15.80 -8.96 -17.96
N SER A 25 -15.91 -9.07 -16.64
CA SER A 25 -16.55 -10.21 -15.97
C SER A 25 -17.99 -10.37 -16.46
N ARG A 26 -18.19 -11.10 -17.56
CA ARG A 26 -19.50 -11.40 -18.14
C ARG A 26 -20.11 -12.59 -17.40
N LYS A 27 -20.34 -12.47 -16.09
CA LYS A 27 -21.30 -13.37 -15.42
C LYS A 27 -22.71 -12.85 -15.66
N THR A 28 -23.20 -12.85 -16.90
CA THR A 28 -24.57 -12.42 -17.22
C THR A 28 -25.56 -13.24 -16.40
N ILE A 29 -26.21 -12.62 -15.40
CA ILE A 29 -27.32 -13.24 -14.67
C ILE A 29 -28.57 -12.94 -15.48
N TYR A 30 -29.18 -13.97 -16.07
CA TYR A 30 -30.50 -13.85 -16.68
C TYR A 30 -31.52 -13.65 -15.56
N SER A 31 -32.12 -12.46 -15.48
CA SER A 31 -33.36 -12.27 -14.73
C SER A 31 -34.51 -12.97 -15.47
N PRO A 32 -35.47 -13.62 -14.78
CA PRO A 32 -36.67 -14.17 -15.40
C PRO A 32 -37.49 -13.14 -16.21
N THR A 33 -37.23 -11.84 -16.00
CA THR A 33 -37.89 -10.71 -16.67
C THR A 33 -37.19 -10.24 -17.95
N GLY A 34 -36.17 -10.94 -18.47
CA GLY A 34 -35.56 -10.65 -19.78
C GLY A 34 -34.65 -9.42 -19.84
N THR A 35 -34.36 -8.77 -18.71
CA THR A 35 -33.40 -7.65 -18.64
C THR A 35 -31.97 -8.17 -18.41
N THR A 36 -31.13 -8.06 -19.44
CA THR A 36 -29.68 -8.26 -19.35
C THR A 36 -29.08 -7.15 -18.48
N THR A 37 -28.77 -7.45 -17.22
CA THR A 37 -28.03 -6.52 -16.37
C THR A 37 -26.54 -6.70 -16.63
N ALA A 38 -25.85 -5.62 -17.02
CA ALA A 38 -24.39 -5.61 -17.05
C ALA A 38 -23.86 -6.01 -15.67
N VAL A 39 -22.96 -6.97 -15.62
CA VAL A 39 -22.39 -7.46 -14.36
C VAL A 39 -21.14 -6.65 -14.07
N GLY A 40 -21.27 -5.71 -13.13
CA GLY A 40 -20.15 -4.90 -12.70
C GLY A 40 -19.03 -5.78 -12.16
N GLU A 41 -17.79 -5.36 -12.40
CA GLU A 41 -16.59 -6.07 -11.95
C GLU A 41 -16.39 -5.83 -10.46
N SER A 42 -15.98 -6.86 -9.73
CA SER A 42 -15.65 -6.82 -8.30
C SER A 42 -14.14 -6.99 -8.12
N PRO A 43 -13.56 -6.51 -7.00
CA PRO A 43 -12.14 -6.66 -6.75
C PRO A 43 -11.76 -8.14 -6.58
N ALA A 44 -10.58 -8.53 -7.04
CA ALA A 44 -10.09 -9.92 -6.95
C ALA A 44 -10.09 -10.45 -5.51
N ILE A 45 -9.65 -9.60 -4.58
CA ILE A 45 -9.77 -9.83 -3.13
C ILE A 45 -10.65 -8.73 -2.55
N PRO A 46 -11.66 -9.05 -1.72
CA PRO A 46 -12.49 -8.04 -1.07
C PRO A 46 -11.65 -6.99 -0.34
N LEU A 47 -11.88 -5.70 -0.61
CA LEU A 47 -11.08 -4.60 -0.03
C LEU A 47 -11.09 -4.62 1.51
N ARG A 48 -12.21 -5.05 2.11
CA ARG A 48 -12.32 -5.27 3.57
C ARG A 48 -11.26 -6.26 4.08
N GLN A 49 -11.02 -7.35 3.36
CA GLN A 49 -10.04 -8.36 3.76
C GLN A 49 -8.62 -7.78 3.72
N LEU A 50 -8.28 -6.97 2.72
CA LEU A 50 -6.99 -6.29 2.66
C LEU A 50 -6.81 -5.29 3.82
N LEU A 51 -7.87 -4.55 4.17
CA LEU A 51 -7.85 -3.65 5.33
C LEU A 51 -7.73 -4.41 6.66
N GLU A 52 -8.31 -5.60 6.77
CA GLU A 52 -8.10 -6.44 7.96
C GLU A 52 -6.64 -6.86 8.11
N VAL A 53 -5.96 -7.22 7.02
CA VAL A 53 -4.52 -7.49 7.04
C VAL A 53 -3.75 -6.25 7.48
N TYR A 54 -4.07 -5.07 6.92
CA TYR A 54 -3.45 -3.80 7.30
C TYR A 54 -3.63 -3.47 8.79
N VAL A 55 -4.81 -3.70 9.36
CA VAL A 55 -5.09 -3.35 10.76
C VAL A 55 -4.50 -4.36 11.74
N LYS A 56 -4.57 -5.66 11.42
CA LYS A 56 -4.26 -6.75 12.36
C LYS A 56 -2.83 -7.26 12.26
N ASP A 57 -2.14 -7.06 11.14
CA ASP A 57 -0.75 -7.53 10.96
C ASP A 57 0.25 -6.36 11.05
N PRO A 58 1.09 -6.29 12.11
CA PRO A 58 1.97 -5.15 12.33
C PRO A 58 3.07 -5.03 11.26
N THR A 59 3.50 -6.14 10.65
CA THR A 59 4.51 -6.13 9.59
C THR A 59 3.94 -5.53 8.31
N ALA A 60 2.72 -5.93 7.93
CA ALA A 60 2.01 -5.35 6.80
C ALA A 60 1.73 -3.86 7.01
N ARG A 61 1.25 -3.48 8.20
CA ARG A 61 1.01 -2.09 8.56
C ARG A 61 2.25 -1.23 8.41
N ALA A 62 3.37 -1.68 8.99
CA ALA A 62 4.63 -0.94 8.93
C ALA A 62 5.13 -0.74 7.49
N ALA A 63 5.00 -1.75 6.62
CA ALA A 63 5.37 -1.60 5.20
C ALA A 63 4.51 -0.58 4.46
N VAL A 64 3.20 -0.64 4.66
CA VAL A 64 2.25 0.28 4.03
C VAL A 64 2.50 1.71 4.50
N ASP A 65 2.58 1.91 5.83
CA ASP A 65 2.78 3.22 6.43
C ASP A 65 4.13 3.81 5.98
N TYR A 66 5.22 3.02 6.01
CA TYR A 66 6.52 3.48 5.55
C TYR A 66 6.52 3.98 4.11
N LEU A 67 5.96 3.21 3.17
CA LEU A 67 5.94 3.60 1.76
C LEU A 67 5.00 4.79 1.49
N ALA A 68 3.88 4.86 2.20
CA ALA A 68 2.97 5.99 2.11
C ALA A 68 3.61 7.28 2.66
N ASP A 69 4.22 7.21 3.84
CA ASP A 69 4.86 8.34 4.50
C ASP A 69 6.07 8.84 3.71
N GLN A 70 6.85 7.96 3.09
CA GLN A 70 7.92 8.38 2.18
C GLN A 70 7.39 9.07 0.92
N ALA A 71 6.19 8.70 0.45
CA ALA A 71 5.62 9.28 -0.76
C ALA A 71 5.02 10.67 -0.52
N VAL A 72 4.26 10.85 0.56
CA VAL A 72 3.48 12.09 0.78
C VAL A 72 3.77 12.77 2.12
N GLY A 73 4.52 12.14 3.03
CA GLY A 73 4.79 12.65 4.39
C GLY A 73 5.56 13.96 4.47
N MET A 74 6.29 14.33 3.41
CA MET A 74 7.00 15.63 3.37
C MET A 74 6.09 16.79 2.92
N GLY A 75 4.82 16.52 2.65
CA GLY A 75 3.89 17.47 2.05
C GLY A 75 4.17 17.72 0.56
N PHE A 76 3.58 18.80 0.04
CA PHE A 76 3.74 19.19 -1.35
C PHE A 76 3.72 20.71 -1.51
N TYR A 77 4.11 21.16 -2.71
CA TYR A 77 3.89 22.54 -3.18
C TYR A 77 3.43 22.52 -4.64
N THR A 78 2.79 23.60 -5.07
CA THR A 78 2.34 23.75 -6.47
C THR A 78 3.18 24.76 -7.23
N THR A 79 3.24 24.61 -8.55
CA THR A 79 3.78 25.59 -9.49
C THR A 79 2.82 25.76 -10.66
N ALA A 80 2.67 26.96 -11.19
CA ALA A 80 1.90 27.21 -12.40
C ALA A 80 2.62 28.26 -13.27
N ARG A 81 2.21 28.36 -14.54
CA ARG A 81 2.61 29.46 -15.44
C ARG A 81 1.76 30.70 -15.25
N ILE A 82 0.50 30.51 -14.85
CA ILE A 82 -0.46 31.59 -14.56
C ILE A 82 -0.59 31.70 -13.03
N PRO A 83 -0.17 32.82 -12.40
CA PRO A 83 -0.23 33.00 -10.95
C PRO A 83 -1.63 32.82 -10.35
N GLU A 84 -2.66 33.35 -11.01
CA GLU A 84 -4.05 33.29 -10.55
C GLU A 84 -4.57 31.84 -10.51
N ALA A 85 -4.17 31.02 -11.48
CA ALA A 85 -4.50 29.59 -11.49
C ALA A 85 -3.75 28.82 -10.38
N LYS A 86 -2.57 29.29 -9.99
CA LYS A 86 -1.83 28.73 -8.84
C LYS A 86 -2.56 29.03 -7.54
N GLU A 87 -2.91 30.30 -7.32
CA GLU A 87 -3.61 30.75 -6.10
C GLU A 87 -4.94 30.03 -5.93
N LEU A 88 -5.73 29.91 -7.00
CA LEU A 88 -6.97 29.14 -7.01
C LEU A 88 -6.77 27.69 -6.56
N VAL A 89 -5.74 27.01 -7.08
CA VAL A 89 -5.46 25.61 -6.72
C VAL A 89 -4.97 25.51 -5.29
N ASP A 90 -4.12 26.43 -4.83
CA ASP A 90 -3.62 26.44 -3.45
C ASP A 90 -4.75 26.66 -2.44
N GLU A 91 -5.62 27.65 -2.69
CA GLU A 91 -6.80 27.91 -1.85
C GLU A 91 -7.72 26.69 -1.78
N PHE A 92 -7.98 26.04 -2.92
CA PHE A 92 -8.76 24.81 -2.95
C PHE A 92 -8.08 23.69 -2.16
N CYS A 93 -6.76 23.52 -2.29
CA CYS A 93 -6.00 22.51 -1.57
C CYS A 93 -6.09 22.72 -0.05
N GLU A 94 -5.98 23.96 0.41
CA GLU A 94 -6.13 24.34 1.82
C GLU A 94 -7.56 24.10 2.32
N GLN A 95 -8.57 24.52 1.55
CA GLN A 95 -9.98 24.37 1.91
C GLN A 95 -10.40 22.90 2.11
N VAL A 96 -9.92 21.99 1.26
CA VAL A 96 -10.30 20.57 1.34
C VAL A 96 -9.41 19.76 2.29
N GLY A 97 -8.33 20.34 2.83
CA GLY A 97 -7.33 19.58 3.59
C GLY A 97 -6.63 18.53 2.73
N LEU A 98 -6.13 18.95 1.55
CA LEU A 98 -5.61 18.01 0.56
C LEU A 98 -4.41 17.21 1.10
N ASP A 99 -3.59 17.79 1.97
CA ASP A 99 -2.45 17.11 2.57
C ASP A 99 -2.90 15.94 3.45
N GLU A 100 -3.87 16.14 4.36
CA GLU A 100 -4.41 15.06 5.18
C GLU A 100 -5.12 14.00 4.34
N MET A 101 -5.86 14.43 3.31
CA MET A 101 -6.50 13.49 2.37
C MET A 101 -5.48 12.64 1.62
N LEU A 102 -4.33 13.21 1.24
CA LEU A 102 -3.27 12.48 0.56
C LEU A 102 -2.59 11.46 1.48
N GLN A 103 -2.44 11.75 2.77
CA GLN A 103 -1.94 10.79 3.76
C GLN A 103 -2.79 9.52 3.82
N ALA A 104 -4.12 9.67 3.86
CA ALA A 104 -5.04 8.54 3.86
C ALA A 104 -5.05 7.82 2.50
N THR A 105 -5.07 8.59 1.41
CA THR A 105 -5.09 8.07 0.04
C THR A 105 -3.84 7.25 -0.29
N ALA A 106 -2.66 7.72 0.10
CA ALA A 106 -1.41 6.99 -0.11
C ALA A 106 -1.43 5.64 0.60
N ARG A 107 -1.91 5.57 1.86
CA ARG A 107 -2.05 4.31 2.61
C ARG A 107 -3.03 3.36 1.93
N GLU A 108 -4.19 3.84 1.51
CA GLU A 108 -5.19 3.03 0.81
C GLU A 108 -4.66 2.49 -0.53
N VAL A 109 -3.98 3.33 -1.31
CA VAL A 109 -3.37 2.97 -2.59
C VAL A 109 -2.23 1.97 -2.40
N VAL A 110 -1.34 2.17 -1.43
CA VAL A 110 -0.24 1.24 -1.17
C VAL A 110 -0.76 -0.10 -0.67
N ALA A 111 -1.73 -0.09 0.26
CA ALA A 111 -2.29 -1.31 0.83
C ALA A 111 -3.11 -2.11 -0.20
N THR A 112 -4.05 -1.45 -0.87
CA THR A 112 -5.10 -2.11 -1.66
C THR A 112 -5.00 -1.86 -3.16
N GLY A 113 -4.19 -0.90 -3.60
CA GLY A 113 -4.10 -0.47 -5.00
C GLY A 113 -5.19 0.52 -5.40
N ASN A 114 -6.06 0.90 -4.46
CA ASN A 114 -7.26 1.65 -4.73
C ASN A 114 -7.45 2.74 -3.67
N SER A 115 -7.96 3.88 -4.10
CA SER A 115 -8.63 4.88 -3.27
C SER A 115 -9.65 5.60 -4.14
N PHE A 116 -10.75 6.07 -3.54
CA PHE A 116 -11.85 6.68 -4.28
C PHE A 116 -12.25 7.98 -3.62
N TRP A 117 -12.33 9.06 -4.37
CA TRP A 117 -12.88 10.33 -3.89
C TRP A 117 -14.16 10.67 -4.65
N LEU A 118 -15.13 11.24 -3.95
CA LEU A 118 -16.34 11.84 -4.49
C LEU A 118 -16.07 13.31 -4.80
N LYS A 119 -16.39 13.76 -6.01
CA LYS A 119 -16.46 15.17 -6.36
C LYS A 119 -17.82 15.71 -5.93
N ILE A 120 -17.83 16.75 -5.10
CA ILE A 120 -19.04 17.48 -4.73
C ILE A 120 -19.31 18.49 -5.83
N THR A 121 -20.46 18.36 -6.50
CA THR A 121 -20.85 19.15 -7.68
C THR A 121 -19.87 18.91 -8.83
N PRO A 122 -19.92 17.77 -9.54
CA PRO A 122 -18.91 17.42 -10.54
C PRO A 122 -18.88 18.40 -11.74
N GLU A 123 -20.00 19.05 -12.06
CA GLU A 123 -20.07 20.06 -13.12
C GLU A 123 -19.40 21.39 -12.74
N ARG A 124 -19.27 21.67 -11.43
CA ARG A 124 -18.54 22.81 -10.87
C ARG A 124 -17.91 22.37 -9.56
N LEU A 125 -16.66 21.93 -9.63
CA LEU A 125 -15.96 21.28 -8.52
C LEU A 125 -15.84 22.24 -7.32
N GLU A 126 -16.65 21.97 -6.29
CA GLU A 126 -16.66 22.74 -5.04
C GLU A 126 -15.79 22.11 -3.96
N SER A 127 -15.75 20.78 -3.92
CA SER A 127 -15.01 20.03 -2.90
C SER A 127 -14.79 18.58 -3.34
N VAL A 128 -13.86 17.89 -2.69
CA VAL A 128 -13.64 16.45 -2.82
C VAL A 128 -13.71 15.78 -1.46
N ARG A 129 -14.26 14.56 -1.40
CA ARG A 129 -14.31 13.77 -0.16
C ARG A 129 -13.92 12.33 -0.40
N GLN A 130 -13.14 11.76 0.51
CA GLN A 130 -12.78 10.35 0.41
C GLN A 130 -14.00 9.45 0.64
N ILE A 131 -14.20 8.49 -0.26
CA ILE A 131 -15.21 7.43 -0.14
C ILE A 131 -14.53 6.26 0.58
N PRO A 132 -15.13 5.72 1.67
CA PRO A 132 -14.60 4.53 2.30
C PRO A 132 -14.48 3.37 1.31
N LEU A 133 -13.28 2.77 1.20
CA LEU A 133 -13.00 1.65 0.29
C LEU A 133 -14.05 0.54 0.34
N THR A 134 -14.49 0.19 1.56
CA THR A 134 -15.43 -0.91 1.78
C THR A 134 -16.84 -0.63 1.26
N ASN A 135 -17.16 0.62 0.91
CA ASN A 135 -18.44 0.97 0.30
C ASN A 135 -18.43 0.67 -1.20
N VAL A 136 -17.29 0.77 -1.90
CA VAL A 136 -17.24 0.52 -3.35
C VAL A 136 -17.24 -0.98 -3.61
N SER A 137 -18.32 -1.45 -4.25
CA SER A 137 -18.57 -2.88 -4.45
C SER A 137 -18.31 -3.35 -5.88
N ARG A 138 -18.64 -2.51 -6.87
CA ARG A 138 -18.49 -2.81 -8.29
C ARG A 138 -18.13 -1.60 -9.12
N ILE A 139 -17.42 -1.86 -10.21
CA ILE A 139 -17.13 -0.88 -11.25
C ILE A 139 -17.73 -1.39 -12.56
N TYR A 140 -18.52 -0.55 -13.21
CA TYR A 140 -19.09 -0.82 -14.53
C TYR A 140 -18.22 -0.13 -15.56
N ARG A 141 -17.72 -0.89 -16.53
CA ARG A 141 -16.85 -0.40 -17.58
C ARG A 141 -17.37 -0.83 -18.93
N ARG A 142 -17.05 -0.04 -19.94
CA ARG A 142 -17.22 -0.43 -21.35
C ARG A 142 -16.19 -1.51 -21.71
N SER A 143 -16.40 -2.18 -22.84
CA SER A 143 -15.46 -3.18 -23.39
C SER A 143 -14.04 -2.65 -23.64
N ASP A 144 -13.89 -1.33 -23.82
CA ASP A 144 -12.60 -0.64 -23.93
C ASP A 144 -11.96 -0.32 -22.56
N GLY A 145 -12.55 -0.80 -21.47
CA GLY A 145 -12.04 -0.64 -20.10
C GLY A 145 -12.31 0.74 -19.50
N THR A 146 -13.02 1.64 -20.20
CA THR A 146 -13.41 2.95 -19.67
C THR A 146 -14.46 2.79 -18.59
N PRO A 147 -14.27 3.34 -17.38
CA PRO A 147 -15.29 3.31 -16.33
C PRO A 147 -16.49 4.17 -16.71
N GLU A 148 -17.69 3.63 -16.52
CA GLU A 148 -18.96 4.31 -16.74
C GLU A 148 -19.66 4.62 -15.42
N ALA A 149 -19.59 3.70 -14.44
CA ALA A 149 -20.22 3.91 -13.13
C ALA A 149 -19.54 3.12 -12.00
N TYR A 150 -19.71 3.60 -10.77
CA TYR A 150 -19.28 2.96 -9.53
C TYR A 150 -20.49 2.64 -8.66
N GLU A 151 -20.64 1.39 -8.21
CA GLU A 151 -21.71 0.98 -7.29
C GLU A 151 -21.21 0.94 -5.86
N LEU A 152 -21.80 1.81 -5.04
CA LEU A 152 -21.51 2.00 -3.63
C LEU A 152 -22.61 1.35 -2.78
N SER A 153 -22.19 0.69 -1.71
CA SER A 153 -23.06 0.25 -0.62
C SER A 153 -23.13 1.34 0.43
N THR A 154 -24.34 1.82 0.71
CA THR A 154 -24.63 2.80 1.76
C THR A 154 -25.56 2.18 2.80
N ARG A 155 -25.77 2.85 3.94
CA ARG A 155 -26.78 2.43 4.92
C ARG A 155 -28.20 2.35 4.35
N LEU A 156 -28.51 3.17 3.34
CA LEU A 156 -29.84 3.29 2.73
C LEU A 156 -30.03 2.36 1.52
N GLY A 157 -28.99 1.60 1.15
CA GLY A 157 -29.01 0.71 -0.02
C GLY A 157 -27.86 0.98 -0.98
N ARG A 158 -28.00 0.50 -2.21
CA ARG A 158 -26.98 0.66 -3.25
C ARG A 158 -27.22 1.91 -4.06
N VAL A 159 -26.16 2.68 -4.28
CA VAL A 159 -26.16 3.89 -5.11
C VAL A 159 -25.17 3.68 -6.25
N ARG A 160 -25.51 4.16 -7.44
CA ARG A 160 -24.60 4.20 -8.59
C ARG A 160 -24.19 5.64 -8.84
N LEU A 161 -22.89 5.88 -8.80
CA LEU A 161 -22.27 7.16 -9.18
C LEU A 161 -21.74 7.05 -10.61
N ARG A 162 -21.89 8.12 -11.39
CA ARG A 162 -21.28 8.24 -12.72
C ARG A 162 -19.76 8.31 -12.57
N ALA A 163 -19.03 7.89 -13.59
CA ALA A 163 -17.57 7.89 -13.53
C ALA A 163 -16.97 9.30 -13.33
N GLU A 164 -17.63 10.35 -13.84
CA GLU A 164 -17.21 11.75 -13.68
C GLU A 164 -17.30 12.25 -12.23
N GLU A 165 -18.16 11.65 -11.41
CA GLU A 165 -18.34 11.96 -9.98
C GLU A 165 -17.23 11.38 -9.10
N VAL A 166 -16.43 10.45 -9.63
CA VAL A 166 -15.47 9.66 -8.83
C VAL A 166 -14.04 9.84 -9.34
N VAL A 167 -13.16 10.28 -8.45
CA VAL A 167 -11.71 10.17 -8.66
C VAL A 167 -11.24 8.80 -8.17
N HIS A 168 -10.91 7.90 -9.09
CA HIS A 168 -10.38 6.58 -8.75
C HIS A 168 -8.85 6.55 -8.90
N PHE A 169 -8.17 6.41 -7.77
CA PHE A 169 -6.74 6.13 -7.71
C PHE A 169 -6.49 4.64 -7.95
N ARG A 170 -6.52 4.23 -9.23
CA ARG A 170 -6.28 2.85 -9.68
C ARG A 170 -4.79 2.56 -9.91
N TRP A 171 -4.10 2.06 -8.89
CA TRP A 171 -2.67 1.76 -8.93
C TRP A 171 -2.38 0.34 -9.41
N ASN A 172 -1.42 0.17 -10.33
CA ASN A 172 -0.96 -1.13 -10.83
C ASN A 172 -2.08 -2.15 -11.14
N PRO A 173 -3.07 -1.82 -12.01
CA PRO A 173 -4.07 -2.80 -12.42
C PRO A 173 -3.40 -3.96 -13.16
N ILE A 174 -3.59 -5.18 -12.68
CA ILE A 174 -3.11 -6.41 -13.35
C ILE A 174 -4.08 -6.71 -14.49
N ASN A 175 -3.57 -7.01 -15.68
CA ASN A 175 -4.40 -7.31 -16.87
C ASN A 175 -5.50 -6.25 -17.17
N ASN A 176 -5.26 -4.97 -16.83
CA ASN A 176 -6.23 -3.88 -16.89
C ASN A 176 -7.58 -4.18 -16.18
N GLU A 177 -7.52 -4.90 -15.05
CA GLU A 177 -8.64 -5.06 -14.14
C GLU A 177 -9.27 -3.70 -13.76
N ALA A 178 -10.55 -3.72 -13.41
CA ALA A 178 -11.25 -2.53 -12.97
C ALA A 178 -10.63 -1.92 -11.71
N PHE A 179 -10.10 -2.75 -10.82
CA PHE A 179 -9.45 -2.35 -9.58
C PHE A 179 -7.91 -2.37 -9.73
N GLY A 180 -7.24 -1.54 -8.95
CA GLY A 180 -5.80 -1.59 -8.81
C GLY A 180 -5.35 -2.73 -7.89
N SER A 181 -4.03 -2.96 -7.87
CA SER A 181 -3.36 -3.95 -7.04
C SER A 181 -2.32 -3.31 -6.12
N GLY A 182 -2.60 -3.34 -4.82
CA GLY A 182 -1.66 -2.92 -3.77
C GLY A 182 -0.77 -4.05 -3.29
N LEU A 183 0.08 -3.75 -2.30
CA LEU A 183 1.01 -4.71 -1.71
C LEU A 183 0.30 -5.88 -1.04
N LEU A 184 -0.85 -5.63 -0.40
CA LEU A 184 -1.51 -6.65 0.41
C LEU A 184 -2.25 -7.69 -0.44
N ARG A 185 -2.47 -7.42 -1.74
CA ARG A 185 -3.14 -8.39 -2.63
C ARG A 185 -2.37 -9.69 -2.70
N SER A 186 -1.06 -9.65 -3.00
CA SER A 186 -0.23 -10.85 -3.12
C SER A 186 -0.16 -11.67 -1.82
N LEU A 187 -0.29 -11.00 -0.66
CA LEU A 187 -0.32 -11.65 0.63
C LEU A 187 -1.67 -12.31 0.94
N ALA A 188 -2.76 -11.75 0.39
CA ALA A 188 -4.14 -12.16 0.63
C ALA A 188 -4.72 -13.09 -0.45
N GLU A 189 -4.06 -13.17 -1.61
CA GLU A 189 -4.49 -14.00 -2.73
C GLU A 189 -4.00 -15.44 -2.55
N PRO A 190 -4.91 -16.43 -2.62
CA PRO A 190 -4.51 -17.83 -2.60
C PRO A 190 -3.84 -18.24 -3.93
N LEU A 191 -3.06 -19.32 -3.91
CA LEU A 191 -2.51 -19.91 -5.14
C LEU A 191 -3.10 -21.28 -5.39
N THR A 192 -3.84 -21.41 -6.48
CA THR A 192 -4.36 -22.70 -6.93
C THR A 192 -3.23 -23.56 -7.47
N THR A 193 -3.16 -24.80 -7.01
CA THR A 193 -2.20 -25.80 -7.47
C THR A 193 -2.97 -27.01 -8.00
N ASN A 194 -2.55 -27.51 -9.16
CA ASN A 194 -3.08 -28.73 -9.75
C ASN A 194 -2.10 -29.87 -9.52
N ALA A 195 -1.84 -30.20 -8.26
CA ALA A 195 -0.97 -31.32 -7.91
C ALA A 195 -1.80 -32.61 -7.86
N GLY A 196 -1.50 -33.58 -8.72
CA GLY A 196 -2.13 -34.91 -8.69
C GLY A 196 -3.57 -34.99 -9.19
N GLY A 197 -4.05 -34.01 -9.97
CA GLY A 197 -5.41 -34.00 -10.53
C GLY A 197 -6.50 -33.54 -9.56
N GLN A 198 -6.14 -33.18 -8.33
CA GLN A 198 -7.01 -32.49 -7.39
C GLN A 198 -6.68 -30.99 -7.40
N LEU A 199 -7.71 -30.16 -7.50
CA LEU A 199 -7.58 -28.72 -7.34
C LEU A 199 -7.29 -28.47 -5.86
N ASP A 200 -6.03 -28.22 -5.53
CA ASP A 200 -5.62 -27.83 -4.18
C ASP A 200 -5.33 -26.33 -4.18
N GLU A 201 -5.45 -25.69 -3.01
CA GLU A 201 -5.30 -24.25 -2.88
C GLU A 201 -4.34 -23.93 -1.74
N ARG A 202 -3.17 -23.41 -2.10
CA ARG A 202 -2.28 -22.82 -1.10
C ARG A 202 -2.98 -21.60 -0.53
N MET A 203 -3.26 -21.66 0.76
CA MET A 203 -3.85 -20.56 1.49
C MET A 203 -3.03 -19.26 1.39
N PRO A 204 -3.67 -18.09 1.59
CA PRO A 204 -2.99 -16.80 1.60
C PRO A 204 -1.83 -16.73 2.62
N LEU A 205 -0.75 -16.01 2.26
CA LEU A 205 0.45 -15.89 3.10
C LEU A 205 0.16 -15.29 4.47
N TYR A 206 -0.73 -14.30 4.57
CA TYR A 206 -1.08 -13.72 5.88
C TYR A 206 -1.75 -14.73 6.82
N LYS A 207 -2.54 -15.67 6.28
CA LYS A 207 -3.16 -16.75 7.07
C LYS A 207 -2.11 -17.77 7.49
N MET A 208 -1.21 -18.16 6.57
CA MET A 208 -0.10 -19.06 6.89
C MET A 208 0.75 -18.51 8.04
N LYS A 209 1.10 -17.22 7.98
CA LYS A 209 1.85 -16.53 9.04
C LYS A 209 1.09 -16.55 10.37
N ALA A 210 -0.19 -16.19 10.37
CA ALA A 210 -1.00 -16.18 11.59
C ALA A 210 -1.12 -17.57 12.23
N ILE A 211 -1.34 -18.62 11.41
CA ILE A 211 -1.39 -20.01 11.88
C ILE A 211 -0.05 -20.44 12.45
N MET A 212 1.06 -20.11 11.79
CA MET A 212 2.40 -20.41 12.29
C MET A 212 2.64 -19.75 13.66
N GLN A 213 2.34 -18.46 13.80
CA GLN A 213 2.49 -17.72 15.06
C GLN A 213 1.65 -18.34 16.18
N GLN A 214 0.39 -18.66 15.91
CA GLN A 214 -0.48 -19.33 16.88
C GLN A 214 0.07 -20.72 17.25
N SER A 215 0.56 -21.48 16.26
CA SER A 215 1.10 -22.82 16.46
C SER A 215 2.37 -22.80 17.30
N MET A 216 3.23 -21.79 17.12
CA MET A 216 4.41 -21.58 17.99
C MET A 216 4.00 -21.36 19.44
N ILE A 217 3.01 -20.51 19.70
CA ILE A 217 2.50 -20.28 21.07
C ILE A 217 1.96 -21.57 21.67
N LEU A 218 1.13 -22.30 20.92
CA LEU A 218 0.58 -23.58 21.37
C LEU A 218 1.68 -24.62 21.63
N GLN A 219 2.73 -24.64 20.80
CA GLN A 219 3.87 -25.53 20.99
C GLN A 219 4.64 -25.19 22.26
N PHE A 220 4.88 -23.90 22.54
CA PHE A 220 5.49 -23.47 23.80
C PHE A 220 4.64 -23.88 25.01
N GLN A 221 3.32 -23.67 24.95
CA GLN A 221 2.40 -24.07 26.02
C GLN A 221 2.42 -25.59 26.24
N LYS A 222 2.33 -26.39 25.17
CA LYS A 222 2.40 -27.86 25.23
C LYS A 222 3.77 -28.36 25.67
N PHE A 223 4.86 -27.65 25.38
CA PHE A 223 6.17 -28.04 25.88
C PHE A 223 6.29 -27.77 27.38
N SER A 224 5.71 -26.67 27.87
CA SER A 224 5.66 -26.35 29.29
C SER A 224 4.68 -27.21 30.09
N ALA A 225 3.64 -27.74 29.43
CA ALA A 225 2.66 -28.67 29.98
C ALA A 225 2.43 -29.82 28.98
N PRO A 226 3.35 -30.80 28.91
CA PRO A 226 3.23 -31.91 27.97
C PRO A 226 2.03 -32.78 28.29
N ASN A 227 1.60 -33.57 27.31
CA ASN A 227 0.60 -34.60 27.59
C ASN A 227 1.19 -35.59 28.60
N GLU A 228 0.40 -35.90 29.61
CA GLU A 228 0.79 -36.81 30.67
C GLU A 228 -0.01 -38.10 30.53
N LEU A 229 0.69 -39.24 30.55
CA LEU A 229 0.06 -40.54 30.68
C LEU A 229 0.32 -41.05 32.09
N TRP A 230 -0.72 -41.00 32.91
CA TRP A 230 -0.67 -41.47 34.30
C TRP A 230 -1.04 -42.96 34.34
N ILE A 231 -0.07 -43.81 34.70
CA ILE A 231 -0.25 -45.26 34.76
C ILE A 231 -0.31 -45.68 36.24
N PHE A 232 -1.46 -46.18 36.68
CA PHE A 232 -1.65 -46.70 38.04
C PHE A 232 -1.95 -48.21 37.98
N PRO A 233 -0.94 -49.08 38.17
CA PRO A 233 -1.17 -50.52 38.23
C PRO A 233 -2.17 -50.87 39.35
N ASN A 234 -3.15 -51.70 39.04
CA ASN A 234 -4.16 -52.21 39.99
C ASN A 234 -5.16 -51.16 40.55
N LEU A 235 -5.28 -49.98 39.94
CA LEU A 235 -6.31 -49.02 40.32
C LEU A 235 -7.70 -49.50 39.84
N PRO A 236 -8.72 -49.60 40.72
CA PRO A 236 -10.02 -50.10 40.32
C PRO A 236 -10.72 -49.11 39.37
N ALA A 237 -11.46 -49.62 38.38
CA ALA A 237 -12.07 -48.83 37.31
C ALA A 237 -12.94 -47.66 37.81
N ARG A 238 -13.53 -47.78 39.00
CA ARG A 238 -14.33 -46.72 39.64
C ARG A 238 -13.54 -45.44 39.95
N GLU A 239 -12.22 -45.54 40.09
CA GLU A 239 -11.32 -44.41 40.41
C GLU A 239 -10.82 -43.70 39.13
N LEU A 240 -11.13 -44.25 37.96
CA LEU A 240 -10.78 -43.70 36.64
C LEU A 240 -11.84 -42.75 36.07
N ASP A 241 -12.91 -42.48 36.82
CA ASP A 241 -14.01 -41.62 36.39
C ASP A 241 -13.69 -40.13 36.59
N VAL A 242 -13.44 -39.41 35.49
CA VAL A 242 -13.05 -38.00 35.50
C VAL A 242 -14.14 -37.03 35.96
N GLU A 243 -15.41 -37.45 35.98
CA GLU A 243 -16.53 -36.59 36.36
C GLU A 243 -17.00 -36.81 37.82
N ARG A 244 -16.51 -37.87 38.48
CA ARG A 244 -16.88 -38.20 39.86
C ARG A 244 -15.93 -37.58 40.88
N GLU A 245 -16.42 -36.63 41.66
CA GLU A 245 -15.67 -35.98 42.74
C GLU A 245 -15.14 -37.00 43.76
N GLY A 246 -13.85 -36.85 44.12
CA GLY A 246 -13.14 -37.73 45.05
C GLY A 246 -12.41 -38.93 44.41
N THR A 247 -12.55 -39.16 43.10
CA THR A 247 -11.76 -40.17 42.40
C THR A 247 -10.37 -39.64 42.01
N VAL A 248 -9.42 -40.54 41.79
CA VAL A 248 -8.06 -40.19 41.34
C VAL A 248 -8.09 -39.44 40.00
N ALA A 249 -8.90 -39.88 39.04
CA ALA A 249 -9.01 -39.23 37.74
C ALA A 249 -9.61 -37.80 37.82
N TRP A 250 -10.60 -37.58 38.69
CA TRP A 250 -11.14 -36.23 38.93
C TRP A 250 -10.09 -35.28 39.52
N HIS A 251 -9.27 -35.75 40.45
CA HIS A 251 -8.18 -34.95 41.02
C HIS A 251 -7.09 -34.62 39.98
N ILE A 252 -6.80 -35.55 39.06
CA ILE A 252 -5.85 -35.31 37.95
C ILE A 252 -6.40 -34.25 36.97
N LYS A 253 -7.68 -34.36 36.57
CA LYS A 253 -8.32 -33.40 35.66
C LYS A 253 -8.33 -31.97 36.21
N ASN A 254 -8.53 -31.81 37.52
CA ASN A 254 -8.64 -30.51 38.19
C ASN A 254 -7.30 -30.01 38.77
N MET A 255 -6.20 -30.67 38.46
CA MET A 255 -4.88 -30.28 38.95
C MET A 255 -4.44 -28.95 38.33
N PRO A 256 -3.82 -28.05 39.11
CA PRO A 256 -3.22 -26.85 38.54
C PRO A 256 -2.16 -27.22 37.50
N PRO A 257 -2.13 -26.55 36.34
CA PRO A 257 -1.21 -26.87 35.23
C PRO A 257 0.27 -26.57 35.55
N SER A 258 0.59 -26.02 36.73
CA SER A 258 1.97 -25.79 37.16
C SER A 258 2.12 -25.95 38.68
N GLY A 259 3.28 -26.47 39.10
CA GLY A 259 3.69 -26.48 40.51
C GLY A 259 3.12 -27.60 41.40
N ALA A 260 2.30 -28.51 40.86
CA ALA A 260 1.80 -29.65 41.63
C ALA A 260 2.93 -30.66 41.90
N ARG A 261 3.04 -31.12 43.15
CA ARG A 261 4.01 -32.14 43.58
C ARG A 261 3.26 -33.32 44.17
N TRP A 262 3.59 -34.52 43.70
CA TRP A 262 3.03 -35.76 44.23
C TRP A 262 4.02 -36.46 45.14
N VAL A 263 3.46 -37.09 46.18
CA VAL A 263 4.17 -38.01 47.05
C VAL A 263 3.42 -39.33 47.00
N THR A 264 4.10 -40.40 46.64
CA THR A 264 3.54 -41.76 46.58
C THR A 264 4.45 -42.70 47.35
N ASN A 265 3.85 -43.70 47.98
CA ASN A 265 4.54 -44.76 48.73
C ASN A 265 4.70 -46.06 47.91
N GLN A 266 4.26 -46.05 46.64
CA GLN A 266 4.42 -47.18 45.73
C GLN A 266 5.86 -47.24 45.22
N ALA A 267 6.50 -48.40 45.38
CA ALA A 267 7.92 -48.58 45.05
C ALA A 267 8.23 -48.40 43.55
N ASP A 268 7.27 -48.72 42.67
CA ASP A 268 7.44 -48.71 41.21
C ASP A 268 6.72 -47.54 40.51
N ALA A 269 6.34 -46.50 41.23
CA ALA A 269 5.65 -45.36 40.63
C ALA A 269 6.61 -44.53 39.76
N ASP A 270 6.24 -44.37 38.49
CA ASP A 270 6.98 -43.57 37.50
C ASP A 270 6.04 -42.57 36.81
N VAL A 271 6.53 -41.35 36.57
CA VAL A 271 5.80 -40.31 35.84
C VAL A 271 6.40 -40.21 34.44
N LYS A 272 5.68 -40.75 33.44
CA LYS A 272 6.09 -40.67 32.04
C LYS A 272 5.52 -39.43 31.38
N LEU A 273 6.36 -38.42 31.23
CA LEU A 273 6.05 -37.24 30.43
C LEU A 273 6.20 -37.60 28.94
N ALA A 274 5.13 -37.48 28.16
CA ALA A 274 5.21 -37.61 26.71
C ALA A 274 5.74 -36.29 26.11
N VAL A 275 7.03 -36.04 26.30
CA VAL A 275 7.70 -34.87 25.71
C VAL A 275 8.04 -35.21 24.26
N ALA A 276 7.41 -34.50 23.31
CA ALA A 276 7.80 -34.61 21.91
C ALA A 276 9.28 -34.24 21.76
N GLU A 277 10.04 -35.05 21.02
CA GLU A 277 11.44 -34.74 20.72
C GLU A 277 11.53 -33.37 20.03
N ARG A 278 12.51 -32.57 20.45
CA ARG A 278 12.79 -31.27 19.81
C ARG A 278 13.33 -31.53 18.41
N SER A 279 12.45 -31.57 17.43
CA SER A 279 12.83 -31.64 16.03
C SER A 279 13.58 -30.37 15.64
N ARG A 280 14.87 -30.52 15.30
CA ARG A 280 15.68 -29.46 14.68
C ARG A 280 15.16 -29.19 13.27
N GLY A 281 15.13 -27.93 12.85
CA GLY A 281 14.88 -27.56 11.45
C GLY A 281 13.56 -26.84 11.15
N PHE A 282 12.67 -26.61 12.13
CA PHE A 282 11.50 -25.76 11.88
C PHE A 282 11.86 -24.29 11.63
N ASP A 283 12.99 -23.84 12.18
CA ASP A 283 13.44 -22.45 12.03
C ASP A 283 13.63 -22.05 10.57
N SER A 284 14.11 -22.96 9.71
CA SER A 284 14.29 -22.67 8.27
C SER A 284 12.96 -22.54 7.54
N TYR A 285 11.97 -23.37 7.86
CA TYR A 285 10.62 -23.28 7.29
C TYR A 285 9.91 -22.00 7.74
N VAL A 286 9.99 -21.66 9.04
CA VAL A 286 9.44 -20.41 9.58
C VAL A 286 10.11 -19.21 8.91
N ARG A 287 11.44 -19.24 8.78
CA ARG A 287 12.20 -18.18 8.11
C ARG A 287 11.80 -18.05 6.65
N CYS A 288 11.68 -19.15 5.90
CA CYS A 288 11.23 -19.12 4.51
C CYS A 288 9.86 -18.43 4.37
N LEU A 289 8.89 -18.80 5.21
CA LEU A 289 7.57 -18.17 5.20
C LEU A 289 7.64 -16.66 5.51
N LEU A 290 8.40 -16.27 6.52
CA LEU A 290 8.57 -14.85 6.86
C LEU A 290 9.30 -14.10 5.74
N ASP A 291 10.29 -14.71 5.10
CA ASP A 291 11.06 -14.10 4.02
C ASP A 291 10.19 -13.86 2.78
N GLU A 292 9.35 -14.83 2.40
CA GLU A 292 8.34 -14.65 1.35
C GLU A 292 7.32 -13.56 1.70
N TYR A 293 6.89 -13.51 2.97
CA TYR A 293 5.98 -12.47 3.44
C TYR A 293 6.60 -11.07 3.32
N HIS A 294 7.86 -10.90 3.74
CA HIS A 294 8.58 -9.62 3.59
C HIS A 294 8.85 -9.28 2.12
N LEU A 295 9.15 -10.27 1.28
CA LEU A 295 9.30 -10.08 -0.16
C LEU A 295 7.99 -9.55 -0.78
N GLY A 296 6.84 -10.09 -0.36
CA GLY A 296 5.51 -9.63 -0.79
C GLY A 296 5.20 -8.18 -0.40
N LEU A 297 5.78 -7.68 0.69
CA LEU A 297 5.68 -6.28 1.12
C LEU A 297 6.60 -5.34 0.32
N GLN A 298 7.57 -5.89 -0.42
CA GLN A 298 8.42 -5.16 -1.37
C GLN A 298 9.16 -3.95 -0.76
N THR A 299 9.47 -4.00 0.54
CA THR A 299 10.27 -3.01 1.24
C THR A 299 11.44 -3.69 1.97
N PRO A 300 12.69 -3.43 1.57
CA PRO A 300 13.84 -4.01 2.25
C PRO A 300 14.10 -3.36 3.62
N VAL A 301 13.50 -2.19 3.87
CA VAL A 301 13.76 -1.37 5.06
C VAL A 301 13.26 -2.04 6.34
N LEU A 302 12.18 -2.82 6.26
CA LEU A 302 11.71 -3.57 7.43
C LEU A 302 12.74 -4.58 7.93
N ARG A 303 13.53 -5.19 7.03
CA ARG A 303 14.61 -6.10 7.45
C ARG A 303 15.75 -5.37 8.16
N LEU A 304 16.02 -4.11 7.80
CA LEU A 304 17.04 -3.30 8.47
C LEU A 304 16.72 -3.08 9.95
N PHE A 305 15.43 -3.03 10.32
CA PHE A 305 15.01 -2.88 11.73
C PHE A 305 15.03 -4.21 12.51
N LEU A 306 14.93 -5.35 11.83
CA LEU A 306 14.74 -6.67 12.45
C LEU A 306 16.04 -7.48 12.56
N GLU A 307 16.86 -7.50 11.50
CA GLU A 307 18.07 -8.33 11.45
C GLU A 307 19.31 -7.52 11.83
N ARG A 308 20.16 -8.10 12.68
CA ARG A 308 21.49 -7.55 12.99
C ARG A 308 22.47 -7.91 11.88
N GLY A 309 23.38 -7.00 11.52
CA GLY A 309 24.50 -7.28 10.60
C GLY A 309 24.47 -6.53 9.26
N PHE A 310 23.54 -5.61 9.04
CA PHE A 310 23.62 -4.70 7.89
C PHE A 310 24.74 -3.67 8.07
N THR A 311 25.59 -3.53 7.07
CA THR A 311 26.53 -2.40 6.97
C THR A 311 25.80 -1.14 6.49
N GLU A 312 26.37 0.04 6.74
CA GLU A 312 25.83 1.31 6.24
C GLU A 312 25.68 1.29 4.70
N ALA A 313 26.63 0.69 4.00
CA ALA A 313 26.58 0.53 2.55
C ALA A 313 25.37 -0.31 2.11
N SER A 314 25.12 -1.43 2.77
CA SER A 314 23.96 -2.28 2.50
C SER A 314 22.63 -1.55 2.80
N ALA A 315 22.59 -0.78 3.88
CA ALA A 315 21.41 0.02 4.24
C ALA A 315 21.11 1.12 3.20
N LYS A 316 22.14 1.83 2.72
CA LYS A 316 22.02 2.83 1.64
C LYS A 316 21.48 2.22 0.35
N VAL A 317 22.00 1.05 -0.05
CA VAL A 317 21.50 0.33 -1.23
C VAL A 317 20.04 -0.08 -1.03
N ALA A 318 19.68 -0.64 0.13
CA ALA A 318 18.31 -1.01 0.44
C ALA A 318 17.35 0.20 0.39
N ALA A 319 17.74 1.34 0.96
CA ALA A 319 16.95 2.58 0.89
C ALA A 319 16.72 3.03 -0.57
N SER A 320 17.76 2.99 -1.41
CA SER A 320 17.65 3.41 -2.82
C SER A 320 16.65 2.57 -3.65
N PHE A 321 16.44 1.30 -3.30
CA PHE A 321 15.41 0.47 -3.94
C PHE A 321 13.99 0.89 -3.54
N ALA A 322 13.79 1.28 -2.27
CA ALA A 322 12.51 1.81 -1.81
C ALA A 322 12.20 3.16 -2.48
N GLU A 323 13.19 4.04 -2.62
CA GLU A 323 13.05 5.35 -3.28
C GLU A 323 12.48 5.25 -4.70
N ARG A 324 12.92 4.27 -5.50
CA ARG A 324 12.38 4.09 -6.87
C ARG A 324 10.87 3.81 -6.88
N LYS A 325 10.39 3.01 -5.92
CA LYS A 325 8.95 2.74 -5.78
C LYS A 325 8.21 3.98 -5.29
N VAL A 326 8.79 4.71 -4.34
CA VAL A 326 8.25 5.96 -3.82
C VAL A 326 8.08 6.98 -4.94
N LEU A 327 9.09 7.17 -5.80
CA LEU A 327 9.02 8.07 -6.96
C LEU A 327 7.93 7.66 -7.95
N ALA A 328 7.75 6.36 -8.20
CA ALA A 328 6.70 5.86 -9.07
C ALA A 328 5.29 6.15 -8.48
N LEU A 329 5.11 5.93 -7.18
CA LEU A 329 3.87 6.22 -6.46
C LEU A 329 3.57 7.72 -6.46
N GLN A 330 4.56 8.54 -6.10
CA GLN A 330 4.50 10.01 -6.16
C GLN A 330 4.09 10.51 -7.55
N ARG A 331 4.69 9.96 -8.60
CA ARG A 331 4.33 10.32 -9.98
C ARG A 331 2.90 9.92 -10.30
N PHE A 332 2.44 8.76 -9.85
CA PHE A 332 1.06 8.33 -10.07
C PHE A 332 0.04 9.22 -9.37
N LEU A 333 0.21 9.46 -8.06
CA LEU A 333 -0.67 10.34 -7.29
C LEU A 333 -0.73 11.74 -7.92
N LYS A 334 0.44 12.29 -8.27
CA LYS A 334 0.58 13.57 -8.99
C LYS A 334 -0.28 13.62 -10.26
N ARG A 335 -0.19 12.60 -11.12
CA ARG A 335 -0.91 12.58 -12.40
C ARG A 335 -2.41 12.41 -12.25
N VAL A 336 -2.86 11.65 -11.25
CA VAL A 336 -4.29 11.51 -10.96
C VAL A 336 -4.85 12.84 -10.46
N LEU A 337 -4.19 13.47 -9.49
CA LEU A 337 -4.61 14.76 -8.94
C LEU A 337 -4.66 15.87 -9.98
N GLU A 338 -3.56 16.06 -10.72
CA GLU A 338 -3.48 17.11 -11.74
C GLU A 338 -4.61 16.98 -12.76
N ARG A 339 -4.85 15.76 -13.26
CA ARG A 339 -5.83 15.52 -14.33
C ARG A 339 -7.28 15.51 -13.84
N GLN A 340 -7.54 14.94 -12.66
CA GLN A 340 -8.91 14.69 -12.19
C GLN A 340 -9.44 15.77 -11.24
N VAL A 341 -8.56 16.58 -10.67
CA VAL A 341 -8.91 17.61 -9.67
C VAL A 341 -8.47 18.99 -10.16
N PHE A 342 -7.19 19.20 -10.47
CA PHE A 342 -6.68 20.54 -10.78
C PHE A 342 -7.13 21.05 -12.14
N TRP A 343 -7.09 20.23 -13.19
CA TRP A 343 -7.56 20.65 -14.52
C TRP A 343 -9.02 21.10 -14.52
N PRO A 344 -9.98 20.32 -13.98
CA PRO A 344 -11.36 20.79 -13.85
C PRO A 344 -11.48 22.11 -13.06
N LEU A 345 -10.68 22.28 -11.99
CA LEU A 345 -10.69 23.49 -11.17
C LEU A 345 -10.19 24.73 -11.95
N VAL A 346 -9.17 24.56 -12.78
CA VAL A 346 -8.59 25.64 -13.59
C VAL A 346 -9.52 25.99 -14.75
N GLU A 347 -10.08 24.98 -15.42
CA GLU A 347 -11.02 25.14 -16.54
C GLU A 347 -12.32 25.83 -16.10
N GLN A 348 -12.86 25.48 -14.93
CA GLN A 348 -14.08 26.15 -14.42
C GLN A 348 -13.86 27.63 -14.08
N ALA A 349 -12.61 28.04 -13.82
CA ALA A 349 -12.26 29.45 -13.61
C ALA A 349 -11.99 30.20 -14.92
N GLY A 350 -12.14 29.54 -16.07
CA GLY A 350 -11.98 30.15 -17.40
C GLY A 350 -10.54 30.16 -17.92
N PHE A 351 -9.61 29.47 -17.24
CA PHE A 351 -8.23 29.33 -17.72
C PHE A 351 -8.06 28.03 -18.52
N ASP A 352 -7.17 28.03 -19.51
CA ASP A 352 -6.76 26.79 -20.19
C ASP A 352 -5.80 25.98 -19.28
N ALA A 353 -6.15 24.73 -18.98
CA ALA A 353 -5.36 23.87 -18.10
C ALA A 353 -3.97 23.54 -18.66
N GLY A 354 -3.83 23.50 -19.99
CA GLY A 354 -2.56 23.26 -20.67
C GLY A 354 -1.62 24.47 -20.58
N GLU A 355 -2.15 25.67 -20.73
CA GLU A 355 -1.42 26.93 -20.61
C GLU A 355 -1.05 27.25 -19.16
N ALA A 356 -2.02 27.15 -18.24
CA ALA A 356 -1.80 27.34 -16.81
C ALA A 356 -0.75 26.36 -16.26
N ASN A 357 -0.77 25.12 -16.76
CA ASN A 357 0.20 24.06 -16.46
C ASN A 357 0.47 23.93 -14.95
N VAL A 358 -0.60 23.90 -14.14
CA VAL A 358 -0.47 23.72 -12.70
C VAL A 358 0.07 22.32 -12.39
N ARG A 359 1.15 22.24 -11.62
CA ARG A 359 1.83 21.01 -11.24
C ARG A 359 2.05 20.92 -9.74
N ILE A 360 1.85 19.73 -9.18
CA ILE A 360 2.18 19.41 -7.79
C ILE A 360 3.59 18.83 -7.71
N HIS A 361 4.39 19.22 -6.71
CA HIS A 361 5.70 18.68 -6.44
C HIS A 361 5.78 18.26 -4.98
N TRP A 362 6.40 17.11 -4.73
CA TRP A 362 6.48 16.53 -3.39
C TRP A 362 7.64 17.13 -2.61
N GLY A 363 7.43 17.36 -1.32
CA GLY A 363 8.39 17.98 -0.43
C GLY A 363 8.32 19.50 -0.42
N GLN A 364 9.43 20.13 -0.03
CA GLN A 364 9.55 21.58 0.00
C GLN A 364 10.19 22.10 -1.27
N PRO A 365 9.82 23.32 -1.74
CA PRO A 365 10.50 23.94 -2.87
C PRO A 365 11.98 24.11 -2.54
N VAL A 366 12.83 23.46 -3.33
CA VAL A 366 14.29 23.61 -3.22
C VAL A 366 14.62 25.05 -3.60
N ARG A 367 14.79 25.92 -2.60
CA ARG A 367 15.42 27.22 -2.81
C ARG A 367 16.89 26.93 -3.13
N PRO A 368 17.39 27.23 -4.33
CA PRO A 368 18.80 27.01 -4.63
C PRO A 368 19.62 27.79 -3.61
N GLN A 369 20.43 27.06 -2.85
CA GLN A 369 21.40 27.68 -1.94
C GLN A 369 22.48 28.27 -2.83
N ILE A 370 22.49 29.59 -2.98
CA ILE A 370 23.53 30.29 -3.72
C ILE A 370 24.82 30.10 -2.91
N THR A 371 25.73 29.28 -3.42
CA THR A 371 27.05 29.12 -2.80
C THR A 371 27.94 30.30 -3.18
N VAL A 372 28.98 30.57 -2.40
CA VAL A 372 29.93 31.62 -2.75
C VAL A 372 30.61 31.34 -4.09
N SER A 373 30.83 30.07 -4.44
CA SER A 373 31.35 29.67 -5.75
C SER A 373 30.45 30.13 -6.89
N ASP A 374 29.13 30.05 -6.72
CA ASP A 374 28.17 30.49 -7.75
C ASP A 374 28.18 32.02 -7.89
N MET A 375 28.34 32.76 -6.79
CA MET A 375 28.45 34.22 -6.79
C MET A 375 29.72 34.68 -7.53
N LEU A 376 30.87 34.07 -7.22
CA LEU A 376 32.15 34.38 -7.87
C LEU A 376 32.08 34.08 -9.37
N ARG A 377 31.50 32.93 -9.74
CA ARG A 377 31.34 32.54 -11.14
C ARG A 377 30.37 33.45 -11.90
N ALA A 378 29.30 33.93 -11.25
CA ALA A 378 28.40 34.91 -11.84
C ALA A 378 29.10 36.24 -12.14
N TYR A 379 30.03 36.66 -11.29
CA TYR A 379 30.87 37.84 -11.53
C TYR A 379 31.88 37.61 -12.66
N GLU A 380 32.56 36.45 -12.69
CA GLU A 380 33.49 36.09 -13.77
C GLU A 380 32.80 36.04 -15.15
N LEU A 381 31.55 35.59 -15.19
CA LEU A 381 30.72 35.54 -16.39
C LEU A 381 30.09 36.90 -16.76
N GLY A 382 30.31 37.94 -15.95
CA GLY A 382 29.77 39.29 -16.18
C GLY A 382 28.26 39.43 -15.93
N ALA A 383 27.63 38.46 -15.27
CA ALA A 383 26.20 38.49 -14.96
C ALA A 383 25.86 39.45 -13.81
N ILE A 384 26.82 39.72 -12.92
CA ILE A 384 26.70 40.66 -11.81
C ILE A 384 27.92 41.58 -11.74
N SER A 385 27.73 42.80 -11.26
CA SER A 385 28.79 43.78 -11.03
C SER A 385 29.60 43.46 -9.77
N LEU A 386 30.79 44.05 -9.65
CA LEU A 386 31.64 43.92 -8.45
C LEU A 386 30.94 44.44 -7.18
N GLU A 387 30.09 45.46 -7.31
CA GLU A 387 29.37 46.04 -6.16
C GLU A 387 28.25 45.12 -5.68
N GLU A 388 27.51 44.51 -6.60
CA GLU A 388 26.50 43.49 -6.32
C GLU A 388 27.14 42.25 -5.69
N LEU A 389 28.27 41.78 -6.24
CA LEU A 389 29.03 40.67 -5.66
C LEU A 389 29.44 40.96 -4.22
N ARG A 390 30.02 42.13 -3.95
CA ARG A 390 30.46 42.50 -2.59
C ARG A 390 29.29 42.55 -1.61
N HIS A 391 28.14 43.07 -2.03
CA HIS A 391 26.93 43.11 -1.21
C HIS A 391 26.37 41.70 -0.94
N MET A 392 26.36 40.82 -1.95
CA MET A 392 25.96 39.41 -1.78
C MET A 392 26.90 38.65 -0.84
N LEU A 393 28.21 38.84 -1.00
CA LEU A 393 29.24 38.24 -0.14
C LEU A 393 29.16 38.72 1.32
N MET A 394 28.87 40.01 1.54
CA MET A 394 28.64 40.53 2.90
C MET A 394 27.42 39.89 3.55
N LYS A 395 26.32 39.71 2.80
CA LYS A 395 25.12 39.01 3.28
C LYS A 395 25.36 37.54 3.58
N SER A 396 26.30 36.88 2.88
CA SER A 396 26.71 35.50 3.17
C SER A 396 27.74 35.38 4.31
N GLY A 397 28.09 36.48 4.99
CA GLY A 397 29.01 36.48 6.12
C GLY A 397 30.49 36.61 5.75
N TRP A 398 30.82 36.99 4.52
CA TRP A 398 32.20 37.23 4.09
C TRP A 398 32.66 38.61 4.55
N GLU A 399 33.73 38.67 5.34
CA GLU A 399 34.32 39.94 5.79
C GLU A 399 35.04 40.65 4.63
N LEU A 400 34.45 41.74 4.15
CA LEU A 400 35.05 42.58 3.11
C LEU A 400 35.56 43.88 3.70
N ARG A 401 36.84 44.21 3.44
CA ARG A 401 37.40 45.51 3.83
C ARG A 401 36.69 46.63 3.05
N PRO A 402 36.25 47.73 3.72
CA PRO A 402 35.66 48.86 3.04
C PRO A 402 36.67 49.50 2.07
N LYS A 403 36.21 49.92 0.89
CA LYS A 403 37.04 50.52 -0.18
C LYS A 403 37.82 51.79 0.26
N ASN A 404 37.55 52.35 1.45
CA ASN A 404 38.17 53.58 1.95
C ASN A 404 39.36 53.38 2.91
N SER A 405 39.91 52.17 3.07
CA SER A 405 41.22 52.05 3.71
C SER A 405 42.31 52.47 2.72
N LYS A 406 42.59 53.79 2.65
CA LYS A 406 43.87 54.28 2.15
C LYS A 406 44.97 53.49 2.88
N GLN A 407 45.77 52.75 2.12
CA GLN A 407 47.00 52.17 2.63
C GLN A 407 47.89 53.33 3.07
N GLU A 408 48.04 53.53 4.38
CA GLU A 408 49.19 54.24 4.91
C GLU A 408 50.42 53.41 4.55
N SER A 409 51.15 53.89 3.55
CA SER A 409 52.50 53.46 3.26
C SER A 409 53.37 53.72 4.48
N THR A 410 53.75 52.68 5.20
CA THR A 410 54.85 52.76 6.17
C THR A 410 56.15 52.49 5.41
N LYS A 411 57.02 53.50 5.42
CA LYS A 411 58.44 53.37 5.05
C LYS A 411 59.17 52.46 6.03
#